data_AF-A0A538F7I5-F1
#
_entry.id   AF-A0A538F7I5-F1
#
_cell.length_a   1.000
_cell.length_b   1.000
_cell.length_c   1.000
_cell.angle_alpha   90.00
_cell.angle_beta   90.00
_cell.angle_gamma   90.00
#
_symmetry.space_group_name_H-M   'P 1'
#
loop_
_entity.id
_entity.type
_entity.pdbx_description
1 polymer ?
#
loop_
_entity_poly.entity_id
_entity_poly.type
_entity_poly.pdbx_seq_one_letter_code
_entity_poly.pdbx_strand_id
1 'polypeptide(L)'
;REVWRDRALADRLEREAEELRRAFDEKFWTDRRGGYYVLALDGEKQQVDSLCSNVGHLLWSGIVPRERVDAIVDSLMGEELWSGWGVRTMSSGDAGYSPLSYHNGTVWPHDNSLIAVGLARYGRWAEAQRIVRRMLTAAAHFGYQLPEVFAGLARQETPFPIAYPTAARPQAWAAGTPVLLLQVLLGLRPDRARHALETLAPPELPSWVGRSLRLTGVRAFDRQWDVRVEDARVTVEEA
;
A
#
# COMPACT_ATOMS: atom_id res chain seq x y z
N ARG A 1 6.49 2.97 -26.75
CA ARG A 1 7.12 4.23 -27.19
C ARG A 1 8.61 4.26 -26.89
N GLU A 2 9.06 4.11 -25.65
CA GLU A 2 10.48 4.31 -25.29
C GLU A 2 11.32 3.02 -25.34
N VAL A 3 10.82 1.93 -24.74
CA VAL A 3 11.57 0.66 -24.63
C VAL A 3 11.58 -0.10 -25.96
N TRP A 4 10.40 -0.48 -26.47
CA TRP A 4 10.28 -1.24 -27.72
C TRP A 4 10.22 -0.37 -28.99
N ARG A 5 10.27 0.97 -28.84
CA ARG A 5 10.14 1.94 -29.94
C ARG A 5 8.88 1.80 -30.83
N ASP A 6 7.91 1.00 -30.40
CA ASP A 6 6.60 0.88 -31.02
C ASP A 6 5.69 2.01 -30.53
N ARG A 7 5.31 2.92 -31.45
CA ARG A 7 4.39 4.03 -31.18
C ARG A 7 2.94 3.58 -31.26
N ALA A 8 2.58 2.79 -32.28
CA ALA A 8 1.20 2.35 -32.48
C ALA A 8 0.71 1.50 -31.31
N LEU A 9 1.55 0.59 -30.80
CA LEU A 9 1.25 -0.20 -29.61
C LEU A 9 1.08 0.69 -28.37
N ALA A 10 1.97 1.68 -28.17
CA ALA A 10 1.88 2.58 -27.03
C ALA A 10 0.60 3.41 -27.05
N ASP A 11 0.29 4.03 -28.20
CA ASP A 11 -0.91 4.85 -28.35
C ASP A 11 -2.18 4.00 -28.13
N ARG A 12 -2.17 2.74 -28.58
CA ARG A 12 -3.27 1.79 -28.33
C ARG A 12 -3.43 1.47 -26.85
N LEU A 13 -2.35 1.08 -26.16
CA LEU A 13 -2.39 0.74 -24.73
C LEU A 13 -2.76 1.96 -23.86
N GLU A 14 -2.32 3.17 -24.22
CA GLU A 14 -2.73 4.40 -23.54
C GLU A 14 -4.24 4.66 -23.67
N ARG A 15 -4.82 4.45 -24.85
CA ARG A 15 -6.27 4.54 -25.06
C ARG A 15 -7.04 3.46 -24.29
N GLU A 16 -6.63 2.21 -24.40
CA GLU A 16 -7.26 1.08 -23.69
C GLU A 16 -7.21 1.28 -22.17
N ALA A 17 -6.11 1.83 -21.63
CA ALA A 17 -5.98 2.15 -20.21
C ALA A 17 -6.95 3.26 -19.77
N GLU A 18 -7.10 4.31 -20.58
CA GLU A 18 -8.04 5.41 -20.29
C GLU A 18 -9.51 4.96 -20.39
N GLU A 19 -9.85 4.12 -21.36
CA GLU A 19 -11.17 3.50 -21.49
C GLU A 19 -11.49 2.60 -20.29
N LEU A 20 -10.53 1.76 -19.88
CA LEU A 20 -10.65 0.93 -18.68
C LEU A 20 -10.83 1.80 -17.43
N ARG A 21 -10.05 2.88 -17.29
CA ARG A 21 -10.15 3.81 -16.15
C ARG A 21 -11.56 4.39 -16.04
N ARG A 22 -12.13 4.90 -17.14
CA ARG A 22 -13.48 5.46 -17.16
C ARG A 22 -14.55 4.42 -16.86
N ALA A 23 -14.50 3.28 -17.54
CA ALA A 23 -15.49 2.22 -17.37
C ALA A 23 -15.45 1.60 -15.97
N PHE A 24 -14.26 1.50 -15.36
CA PHE A 24 -14.09 1.06 -13.99
C PHE A 24 -14.67 2.09 -13.02
N ASP A 25 -14.32 3.37 -13.19
CA ASP A 25 -14.81 4.43 -12.31
C ASP A 25 -16.34 4.51 -12.31
N GLU A 26 -16.95 4.52 -13.48
CA GLU A 26 -18.41 4.58 -13.65
C GLU A 26 -19.13 3.39 -13.00
N LYS A 27 -18.60 2.18 -13.13
CA LYS A 27 -19.31 0.96 -12.71
C LYS A 27 -19.07 0.57 -11.27
N PHE A 28 -17.87 0.82 -10.74
CA PHE A 28 -17.47 0.36 -9.41
C PHE A 28 -17.55 1.45 -8.35
N TRP A 29 -17.58 2.74 -8.72
CA TRP A 29 -17.74 3.80 -7.75
C TRP A 29 -19.14 3.80 -7.14
N THR A 30 -19.22 4.04 -5.84
CA THR A 30 -20.47 4.31 -5.12
C THR A 30 -20.27 5.48 -4.18
N ASP A 31 -21.25 6.37 -4.06
CA ASP A 31 -21.22 7.50 -3.11
C ASP A 31 -21.70 7.08 -1.69
N ARG A 32 -22.01 5.79 -1.50
CA ARG A 32 -22.33 5.23 -0.17
C ARG A 32 -21.14 5.41 0.77
N ARG A 33 -21.42 5.57 2.07
CA ARG A 33 -20.41 5.74 3.14
C ARG A 33 -19.34 6.80 2.84
N GLY A 34 -19.70 7.86 2.10
CA GLY A 34 -18.77 8.95 1.76
C GLY A 34 -17.93 8.71 0.50
N GLY A 35 -18.06 7.55 -0.16
CA GLY A 35 -17.41 7.28 -1.45
C GLY A 35 -16.39 6.14 -1.40
N TYR A 36 -16.60 5.08 -2.18
CA TYR A 36 -15.59 4.03 -2.39
C TYR A 36 -15.85 3.23 -3.67
N TYR A 37 -14.87 2.39 -4.04
CA TYR A 37 -15.06 1.38 -5.07
C TYR A 37 -15.55 0.08 -4.44
N VAL A 38 -16.67 -0.43 -4.92
CA VAL A 38 -17.23 -1.69 -4.43
C VAL A 38 -16.32 -2.88 -4.79
N LEU A 39 -16.36 -3.94 -3.97
CA LEU A 39 -15.52 -5.12 -4.15
C LEU A 39 -15.70 -5.79 -5.52
N ALA A 40 -16.94 -5.89 -6.00
CA ALA A 40 -17.28 -6.60 -7.21
C ALA A 40 -18.59 -6.12 -7.83
N LEU A 41 -18.83 -6.59 -9.06
CA LEU A 41 -20.15 -6.62 -9.68
C LEU A 41 -20.60 -8.08 -9.77
N ASP A 42 -21.86 -8.37 -9.45
CA ASP A 42 -22.40 -9.71 -9.50
C ASP A 42 -22.72 -10.18 -10.94
N GLY A 43 -23.39 -11.34 -11.06
CA GLY A 43 -23.77 -11.91 -12.36
C GLY A 43 -24.70 -11.01 -13.18
N GLU A 44 -25.50 -10.18 -12.52
CA GLU A 44 -26.44 -9.22 -13.10
C GLU A 44 -25.83 -7.80 -13.22
N LYS A 45 -24.53 -7.69 -12.98
CA LYS A 45 -23.75 -6.43 -12.98
C LYS A 45 -24.21 -5.42 -11.94
N GLN A 46 -24.85 -5.88 -10.87
CA GLN A 46 -25.17 -5.06 -9.72
C GLN A 46 -23.96 -4.97 -8.79
N GLN A 47 -23.81 -3.84 -8.12
CA GLN A 47 -22.72 -3.59 -7.20
C GLN A 47 -22.83 -4.47 -5.95
N VAL A 48 -21.76 -5.17 -5.61
CA VAL A 48 -21.63 -5.92 -4.35
C VAL A 48 -21.14 -4.97 -3.26
N ASP A 49 -22.06 -4.56 -2.39
CA ASP A 49 -21.84 -3.54 -1.36
C ASP A 49 -20.95 -4.05 -0.21
N SER A 50 -19.65 -4.13 -0.45
CA SER A 50 -18.63 -4.47 0.54
C SER A 50 -17.42 -3.56 0.40
N LEU A 51 -17.05 -2.94 1.52
CA LEU A 51 -15.90 -2.06 1.65
C LEU A 51 -14.69 -2.92 2.05
N CYS A 52 -13.70 -3.00 1.17
CA CYS A 52 -12.53 -3.85 1.32
C CYS A 52 -11.22 -3.07 1.14
N SER A 53 -10.14 -3.61 1.72
CA SER A 53 -8.75 -3.12 1.59
C SER A 53 -8.28 -2.88 0.15
N ASN A 54 -8.79 -3.64 -0.81
CA ASN A 54 -8.39 -3.61 -2.21
C ASN A 54 -8.60 -2.25 -2.88
N VAL A 55 -9.41 -1.34 -2.31
CA VAL A 55 -9.47 0.05 -2.76
C VAL A 55 -8.11 0.75 -2.68
N GLY A 56 -7.23 0.36 -1.76
CA GLY A 56 -5.86 0.85 -1.70
C GLY A 56 -4.96 0.26 -2.80
N HIS A 57 -5.27 -0.93 -3.34
CA HIS A 57 -4.58 -1.44 -4.53
C HIS A 57 -4.93 -0.63 -5.78
N LEU A 58 -6.12 -0.04 -5.84
CA LEU A 58 -6.51 0.88 -6.92
C LEU A 58 -5.65 2.17 -6.88
N LEU A 59 -5.30 2.64 -5.68
CA LEU A 59 -4.32 3.73 -5.54
C LEU A 59 -2.94 3.29 -6.06
N TRP A 60 -2.50 2.07 -5.75
CA TRP A 60 -1.22 1.55 -6.24
C TRP A 60 -1.15 1.48 -7.78
N SER A 61 -2.21 0.96 -8.41
CA SER A 61 -2.28 0.85 -9.87
C SER A 61 -2.32 2.22 -10.56
N GLY A 62 -2.85 3.24 -9.88
CA GLY A 62 -3.01 4.59 -10.43
C GLY A 62 -4.30 4.78 -11.22
N ILE A 63 -5.27 3.86 -11.10
CA ILE A 63 -6.56 3.94 -11.81
C ILE A 63 -7.51 5.00 -11.19
N VAL A 64 -7.35 5.33 -9.91
CA VAL A 64 -8.25 6.23 -9.17
C VAL A 64 -8.12 7.69 -9.65
N PRO A 65 -9.21 8.35 -10.09
CA PRO A 65 -9.20 9.80 -10.38
C PRO A 65 -8.85 10.61 -9.12
N ARG A 66 -8.20 11.77 -9.28
CA ARG A 66 -7.69 12.57 -8.14
C ARG A 66 -8.79 13.01 -7.19
N GLU A 67 -9.97 13.31 -7.72
CA GLU A 67 -11.17 13.73 -7.01
C GLU A 67 -11.76 12.64 -6.11
N ARG A 68 -11.43 11.36 -6.33
CA ARG A 68 -11.90 10.22 -5.51
C ARG A 68 -10.92 9.83 -4.40
N VAL A 69 -9.67 10.32 -4.46
CA VAL A 69 -8.58 9.89 -3.57
C VAL A 69 -8.93 10.11 -2.11
N ASP A 70 -9.52 11.25 -1.76
CA ASP A 70 -9.76 11.62 -0.36
C ASP A 70 -10.73 10.65 0.31
N ALA A 71 -11.84 10.33 -0.35
CA ALA A 71 -12.81 9.36 0.13
C ALA A 71 -12.21 7.94 0.28
N ILE A 72 -11.32 7.53 -0.62
CA ILE A 72 -10.59 6.25 -0.47
C ILE A 72 -9.64 6.28 0.72
N VAL A 73 -8.91 7.37 0.93
CA VAL A 73 -7.99 7.54 2.07
C VAL A 73 -8.77 7.53 3.38
N ASP A 74 -9.89 8.24 3.44
CA ASP A 74 -10.77 8.30 4.61
C ASP A 74 -11.32 6.92 4.95
N SER A 75 -11.73 6.15 3.94
CA SER A 75 -12.17 4.75 4.13
C SER A 75 -11.05 3.86 4.68
N LEU A 76 -9.85 3.91 4.09
CA LEU A 76 -8.70 3.10 4.50
C LEU A 76 -8.21 3.43 5.92
N MET A 77 -8.31 4.70 6.32
CA MET A 77 -7.84 5.19 7.62
C MET A 77 -8.95 5.27 8.68
N GLY A 78 -10.21 5.09 8.28
CA GLY A 78 -11.38 5.07 9.15
C GLY A 78 -11.49 3.79 9.99
N GLU A 79 -12.27 3.84 11.07
CA GLU A 79 -12.36 2.77 12.08
C GLU A 79 -12.84 1.42 11.53
N GLU A 80 -13.62 1.44 10.46
CA GLU A 80 -14.14 0.26 9.78
C GLU A 80 -13.02 -0.63 9.19
N LEU A 81 -12.03 -0.02 8.52
CA LEU A 81 -10.91 -0.74 7.92
C LEU A 81 -9.63 -0.66 8.76
N TRP A 82 -9.35 0.46 9.41
CA TRP A 82 -8.13 0.63 10.18
C TRP A 82 -8.23 0.01 11.57
N SER A 83 -7.63 -1.16 11.77
CA SER A 83 -7.63 -1.84 13.08
C SER A 83 -6.70 -1.21 14.11
N GLY A 84 -5.81 -0.28 13.71
CA GLY A 84 -4.70 0.17 14.55
C GLY A 84 -3.45 -0.70 14.43
N TRP A 85 -3.57 -1.94 13.95
CA TRP A 85 -2.46 -2.79 13.54
C TRP A 85 -2.19 -2.73 12.04
N GLY A 86 -3.21 -2.41 11.23
CA GLY A 86 -3.14 -2.23 9.78
C GLY A 86 -4.54 -2.04 9.20
N VAL A 87 -4.63 -1.98 7.87
CA VAL A 87 -5.89 -2.04 7.14
C VAL A 87 -6.39 -3.49 7.11
N ARG A 88 -7.64 -3.70 7.52
CA ARG A 88 -8.36 -4.98 7.46
C ARG A 88 -8.77 -5.27 6.02
N THR A 89 -8.86 -6.54 5.68
CA THR A 89 -9.29 -6.97 4.35
C THR A 89 -10.74 -6.60 4.03
N MET A 90 -11.59 -6.51 5.05
CA MET A 90 -13.00 -6.12 4.97
C MET A 90 -13.38 -5.20 6.13
N SER A 91 -14.29 -4.26 5.88
CA SER A 91 -14.85 -3.36 6.88
C SER A 91 -15.50 -4.14 8.02
N SER A 92 -15.24 -3.73 9.27
CA SER A 92 -15.95 -4.25 10.43
C SER A 92 -17.46 -3.96 10.46
N GLY A 93 -17.94 -3.05 9.61
CA GLY A 93 -19.36 -2.74 9.42
C GLY A 93 -20.07 -3.65 8.42
N ASP A 94 -19.35 -4.50 7.68
CA ASP A 94 -19.96 -5.38 6.66
C ASP A 94 -20.31 -6.75 7.23
N ALA A 95 -21.42 -7.33 6.76
CA ALA A 95 -21.94 -8.59 7.28
C ALA A 95 -20.98 -9.78 7.13
N GLY A 96 -20.08 -9.73 6.13
CA GLY A 96 -19.08 -10.77 5.91
C GLY A 96 -17.89 -10.70 6.87
N TYR A 97 -17.76 -9.64 7.67
CA TYR A 97 -16.59 -9.41 8.49
C TYR A 97 -16.45 -10.44 9.63
N SER A 98 -15.25 -10.97 9.73
CA SER A 98 -14.77 -11.74 10.86
C SER A 98 -13.26 -11.51 11.02
N PRO A 99 -12.77 -11.11 12.21
CA PRO A 99 -11.36 -10.81 12.44
C PRO A 99 -10.46 -12.04 12.32
N LEU A 100 -11.03 -13.25 12.30
CA LEU A 100 -10.31 -14.52 12.18
C LEU A 100 -10.70 -15.26 10.90
N SER A 101 -11.33 -14.59 9.94
CA SER A 101 -11.66 -15.17 8.64
C SER A 101 -10.69 -14.72 7.56
N TYR A 102 -10.24 -15.67 6.75
CA TYR A 102 -9.33 -15.43 5.64
C TYR A 102 -9.97 -14.47 4.63
N HIS A 103 -9.27 -13.37 4.30
CA HIS A 103 -9.73 -12.29 3.42
C HIS A 103 -11.02 -11.54 3.82
N ASN A 104 -11.63 -11.86 4.96
CA ASN A 104 -12.90 -11.27 5.38
C ASN A 104 -12.76 -10.49 6.70
N GLY A 105 -11.65 -9.78 6.91
CA GLY A 105 -11.45 -8.94 8.10
C GLY A 105 -10.10 -9.07 8.77
N THR A 106 -9.28 -10.03 8.34
CA THR A 106 -7.88 -10.18 8.75
C THR A 106 -6.98 -9.09 8.18
N VAL A 107 -5.79 -8.88 8.77
CA VAL A 107 -4.78 -7.92 8.31
C VAL A 107 -3.62 -8.66 7.67
N TRP A 108 -3.24 -8.22 6.46
CA TRP A 108 -2.23 -8.87 5.66
C TRP A 108 -1.06 -7.91 5.40
N PRO A 109 0.18 -8.29 5.77
CA PRO A 109 1.34 -7.43 5.53
C PRO A 109 1.55 -7.07 4.06
N HIS A 110 1.35 -8.03 3.15
CA HIS A 110 1.53 -7.79 1.72
C HIS A 110 0.53 -6.75 1.19
N ASP A 111 -0.75 -6.89 1.53
CA ASP A 111 -1.84 -5.99 1.16
C ASP A 111 -1.56 -4.57 1.68
N ASN A 112 -1.23 -4.46 2.97
CA ASN A 112 -0.88 -3.19 3.59
C ASN A 112 0.35 -2.53 2.94
N SER A 113 1.32 -3.31 2.47
CA SER A 113 2.48 -2.77 1.75
C SER A 113 2.10 -2.16 0.40
N LEU A 114 1.16 -2.76 -0.34
CA LEU A 114 0.66 -2.22 -1.60
C LEU A 114 -0.18 -0.96 -1.37
N ILE A 115 -1.01 -0.96 -0.33
CA ILE A 115 -1.77 0.22 0.09
C ILE A 115 -0.83 1.39 0.41
N ALA A 116 0.26 1.14 1.15
CA ALA A 116 1.25 2.17 1.47
C ALA A 116 1.92 2.76 0.22
N VAL A 117 2.26 1.93 -0.78
CA VAL A 117 2.78 2.41 -2.07
C VAL A 117 1.74 3.26 -2.80
N GLY A 118 0.48 2.83 -2.81
CA GLY A 118 -0.63 3.57 -3.41
C GLY A 118 -0.81 4.94 -2.78
N LEU A 119 -0.85 5.02 -1.46
CA LEU A 119 -0.93 6.28 -0.73
C LEU A 119 0.26 7.21 -1.07
N ALA A 120 1.48 6.69 -1.04
CA ALA A 120 2.68 7.45 -1.41
C ALA A 120 2.63 7.96 -2.86
N ARG A 121 2.10 7.16 -3.81
CA ARG A 121 1.91 7.57 -5.22
C ARG A 121 1.02 8.81 -5.35
N TYR A 122 0.01 8.94 -4.48
CA TYR A 122 -0.89 10.09 -4.46
C TYR A 122 -0.44 11.20 -3.50
N GLY A 123 0.77 11.12 -2.93
CA GLY A 123 1.30 12.12 -2.00
C GLY A 123 0.70 12.06 -0.59
N ARG A 124 -0.03 11.00 -0.25
CA ARG A 124 -0.64 10.73 1.07
C ARG A 124 0.39 10.11 2.02
N TRP A 125 1.45 10.89 2.25
CA TRP A 125 2.66 10.40 2.94
C TRP A 125 2.45 10.10 4.41
N ALA A 126 1.63 10.88 5.11
CA ALA A 126 1.35 10.67 6.53
C ALA A 126 0.67 9.31 6.76
N GLU A 127 -0.27 8.96 5.89
CA GLU A 127 -1.02 7.70 5.91
C GLU A 127 -0.12 6.53 5.50
N ALA A 128 0.68 6.69 4.44
CA ALA A 128 1.67 5.68 4.04
C ALA A 128 2.65 5.37 5.17
N GLN A 129 3.22 6.40 5.81
CA GLN A 129 4.15 6.27 6.92
C GLN A 129 3.50 5.68 8.17
N ARG A 130 2.21 5.96 8.40
CA ARG A 130 1.42 5.32 9.47
C ARG A 130 1.32 3.82 9.26
N ILE A 131 1.05 3.35 8.03
CA ILE A 131 1.06 1.92 7.70
C ILE A 131 2.45 1.31 7.93
N VAL A 132 3.51 1.93 7.38
CA VAL A 132 4.91 1.47 7.56
C VAL A 132 5.23 1.27 9.04
N ARG A 133 4.96 2.29 9.87
CA ARG A 133 5.21 2.23 11.31
C ARG A 133 4.47 1.08 11.97
N ARG A 134 3.20 0.85 11.61
CA ARG A 134 2.40 -0.22 12.21
C ARG A 134 2.84 -1.60 11.79
N MET A 135 3.22 -1.80 10.53
CA MET A 135 3.78 -3.08 10.08
C MET A 135 5.12 -3.39 10.78
N LEU A 136 6.01 -2.40 10.94
CA LEU A 136 7.25 -2.57 11.71
C LEU A 136 6.98 -2.88 13.19
N THR A 137 5.98 -2.21 13.79
CA THR A 137 5.56 -2.49 15.17
C THR A 137 5.03 -3.92 15.29
N ALA A 138 4.18 -4.36 14.35
CA ALA A 138 3.65 -5.72 14.33
C ALA A 138 4.77 -6.77 14.15
N ALA A 139 5.75 -6.49 13.29
CA ALA A 139 6.89 -7.39 13.07
C ALA A 139 7.64 -7.74 14.37
N ALA A 140 7.80 -6.78 15.29
CA ALA A 140 8.46 -7.02 16.58
C ALA A 140 7.74 -8.10 17.42
N HIS A 141 6.41 -8.21 17.30
CA HIS A 141 5.63 -9.26 17.98
C HIS A 141 5.71 -10.64 17.30
N PHE A 142 6.23 -10.68 16.07
CA PHE A 142 6.42 -11.91 15.30
C PHE A 142 7.91 -12.24 15.09
N GLY A 143 8.79 -11.81 16.00
CA GLY A 143 10.23 -12.09 15.91
C GLY A 143 10.89 -11.49 14.66
N TYR A 144 10.37 -10.35 14.20
CA TYR A 144 10.74 -9.67 12.95
C TYR A 144 10.48 -10.50 11.68
N GLN A 145 9.62 -11.50 11.78
CA GLN A 145 9.13 -12.29 10.64
C GLN A 145 7.62 -12.07 10.50
N LEU A 146 7.24 -11.09 9.68
CA LEU A 146 5.83 -10.83 9.41
C LEU A 146 5.15 -12.09 8.86
N PRO A 147 4.02 -12.53 9.44
CA PRO A 147 3.29 -13.69 8.96
C PRO A 147 2.58 -13.38 7.64
N GLU A 148 2.09 -14.41 6.95
CA GLU A 148 1.13 -14.25 5.85
C GLU A 148 -0.02 -13.29 6.21
N VAL A 149 -0.60 -13.52 7.38
CA VAL A 149 -1.80 -12.85 7.88
C VAL A 149 -1.83 -12.91 9.42
N PHE A 150 -2.45 -11.90 10.04
CA PHE A 150 -2.82 -11.91 11.45
C PHE A 150 -4.25 -11.40 11.65
N ALA A 151 -4.79 -11.59 12.85
CA ALA A 151 -6.18 -11.29 13.14
C ALA A 151 -6.51 -9.81 12.91
N GLY A 152 -7.75 -9.57 12.48
CA GLY A 152 -8.31 -8.25 12.27
C GLY A 152 -8.38 -7.39 13.52
N LEU A 153 -8.54 -7.97 14.70
CA LEU A 153 -8.94 -7.34 15.97
C LEU A 153 -8.37 -5.93 16.19
N ALA A 154 -9.20 -5.05 16.74
CA ALA A 154 -8.79 -3.67 16.96
C ALA A 154 -7.66 -3.63 17.99
N ARG A 155 -6.69 -2.76 17.79
CA ARG A 155 -5.52 -2.62 18.66
C ARG A 155 -5.88 -2.19 20.09
N GLN A 156 -7.04 -1.57 20.28
CA GLN A 156 -7.56 -1.21 21.59
C GLN A 156 -8.09 -2.43 22.36
N GLU A 157 -8.43 -3.52 21.66
CA GLU A 157 -8.99 -4.75 22.24
C GLU A 157 -7.90 -5.76 22.62
N THR A 158 -6.72 -5.68 22.00
CA THR A 158 -5.63 -6.64 22.21
C THR A 158 -4.29 -5.95 22.50
N PRO A 159 -3.50 -6.44 23.47
CA PRO A 159 -2.19 -5.84 23.79
C PRO A 159 -1.12 -6.07 22.70
N PHE A 160 -1.36 -6.99 21.76
CA PHE A 160 -0.48 -7.36 20.65
C PHE A 160 -1.30 -7.88 19.45
N PRO A 161 -0.76 -7.93 18.22
CA PRO A 161 -1.45 -8.50 17.07
C PRO A 161 -1.65 -10.01 17.27
N ILE A 162 -2.89 -10.48 17.19
CA ILE A 162 -3.21 -11.89 17.43
C ILE A 162 -2.82 -12.73 16.21
N ALA A 163 -2.03 -13.77 16.45
CA ALA A 163 -1.62 -14.71 15.42
C ALA A 163 -2.83 -15.40 14.78
N TYR A 164 -2.85 -15.47 13.45
CA TYR A 164 -3.82 -16.30 12.73
C TYR A 164 -3.39 -17.78 12.79
N PRO A 165 -4.27 -18.73 13.19
CA PRO A 165 -3.87 -20.10 13.57
C PRO A 165 -3.11 -20.88 12.50
N THR A 166 -3.45 -20.72 11.21
CA THR A 166 -2.87 -21.48 10.09
C THR A 166 -1.99 -20.64 9.17
N ALA A 167 -1.56 -19.45 9.61
CA ALA A 167 -0.73 -18.57 8.78
C ALA A 167 0.66 -19.15 8.55
N ALA A 168 1.12 -19.13 7.30
CA ALA A 168 2.49 -19.50 6.98
C ALA A 168 3.52 -18.48 7.50
N ARG A 169 4.68 -18.99 7.98
CA ARG A 169 5.78 -18.21 8.55
C ARG A 169 7.15 -18.85 8.21
N PRO A 170 7.95 -18.26 7.30
CA PRO A 170 7.62 -17.15 6.41
C PRO A 170 6.72 -17.57 5.25
N GLN A 171 5.92 -16.64 4.74
CA GLN A 171 5.16 -16.79 3.50
C GLN A 171 5.75 -15.88 2.42
N ALA A 172 5.73 -16.31 1.16
CA ALA A 172 6.48 -15.66 0.08
C ALA A 172 6.08 -14.20 -0.17
N TRP A 173 4.79 -13.85 -0.11
CA TRP A 173 4.31 -12.47 -0.26
C TRP A 173 4.65 -11.60 0.96
N ALA A 174 4.52 -12.15 2.17
CA ALA A 174 4.86 -11.45 3.41
C ALA A 174 6.36 -11.13 3.48
N ALA A 175 7.23 -11.99 2.94
CA ALA A 175 8.68 -11.77 2.92
C ALA A 175 9.10 -10.52 2.13
N GLY A 176 8.34 -10.11 1.10
CA GLY A 176 8.60 -8.89 0.34
C GLY A 176 8.18 -7.60 1.05
N THR A 177 7.31 -7.70 2.06
CA THR A 177 6.71 -6.53 2.74
C THR A 177 7.75 -5.59 3.35
N PRO A 178 8.74 -6.04 4.15
CA PRO A 178 9.70 -5.13 4.77
C PRO A 178 10.54 -4.35 3.75
N VAL A 179 10.90 -5.00 2.63
CA VAL A 179 11.70 -4.37 1.56
C VAL A 179 10.89 -3.26 0.89
N LEU A 180 9.62 -3.53 0.56
CA LEU A 180 8.75 -2.55 -0.07
C LEU A 180 8.42 -1.38 0.88
N LEU A 181 8.17 -1.66 2.15
CA LEU A 181 7.93 -0.61 3.15
C LEU A 181 9.15 0.27 3.39
N LEU A 182 10.37 -0.29 3.36
CA LEU A 182 11.61 0.49 3.41
C LEU A 182 11.75 1.39 2.19
N GLN A 183 11.47 0.86 0.98
CA GLN A 183 11.46 1.65 -0.25
C GLN A 183 10.47 2.81 -0.17
N VAL A 184 9.25 2.56 0.32
CA VAL A 184 8.20 3.59 0.52
C VAL A 184 8.65 4.62 1.55
N LEU A 185 9.19 4.19 2.69
CA LEU A 185 9.65 5.08 3.75
C LEU A 185 10.72 6.06 3.26
N LEU A 186 11.67 5.55 2.48
CA LEU A 186 12.76 6.32 1.90
C LEU A 186 12.38 7.02 0.58
N GLY A 187 11.14 6.82 0.10
CA GLY A 187 10.64 7.40 -1.13
C GLY A 187 11.43 7.02 -2.39
N LEU A 188 12.15 5.89 -2.38
CA LEU A 188 13.13 5.56 -3.43
C LEU A 188 12.45 5.21 -4.75
N ARG A 189 12.80 5.92 -5.82
CA ARG A 189 12.32 5.66 -7.17
C ARG A 189 13.44 5.76 -8.21
N PRO A 190 13.50 4.82 -9.17
CA PRO A 190 14.39 4.95 -10.31
C PRO A 190 13.87 6.00 -11.28
N ASP A 191 14.68 7.01 -11.60
CA ASP A 191 14.46 7.95 -12.70
C ASP A 191 15.17 7.41 -13.96
N ARG A 192 14.36 6.89 -14.90
CA ARG A 192 14.86 6.36 -16.18
C ARG A 192 15.35 7.44 -17.14
N ALA A 193 14.91 8.69 -17.04
CA ALA A 193 15.40 9.75 -17.91
C ALA A 193 16.79 10.24 -17.46
N ARG A 194 17.02 10.29 -16.15
CA ARG A 194 18.30 10.70 -15.56
C ARG A 194 19.29 9.56 -15.30
N HIS A 195 18.86 8.30 -15.46
CA HIS A 195 19.61 7.12 -15.03
C HIS A 195 20.05 7.22 -13.56
N ALA A 196 19.17 7.74 -12.70
CA ALA A 196 19.47 8.05 -11.31
C ALA A 196 18.49 7.37 -10.35
N LEU A 197 18.95 7.06 -9.13
CA LEU A 197 18.04 6.74 -8.04
C LEU A 197 17.69 8.04 -7.31
N GLU A 198 16.40 8.33 -7.18
CA GLU A 198 15.91 9.54 -6.53
C GLU A 198 15.07 9.19 -5.29
N THR A 199 14.87 10.17 -4.41
CA THR A 199 13.89 10.10 -3.32
C THR A 199 12.75 11.07 -3.57
N LEU A 200 11.52 10.57 -3.42
CA LEU A 200 10.29 11.36 -3.37
C LEU A 200 9.77 11.51 -1.95
N ALA A 201 10.53 11.06 -0.95
CA ALA A 201 10.12 11.16 0.44
C ALA A 201 9.83 12.63 0.81
N PRO A 202 8.91 12.89 1.76
CA PRO A 202 8.74 14.22 2.30
C PRO A 202 10.06 14.81 2.80
N PRO A 203 10.22 16.14 2.81
CA PRO A 203 11.46 16.79 3.23
C PRO A 203 11.94 16.34 4.62
N GLU A 204 11.02 15.98 5.51
CA GLU A 204 11.32 15.46 6.84
C GLU A 204 10.56 14.16 7.09
N LEU A 205 11.31 13.11 7.40
CA LEU A 205 10.76 11.83 7.83
C LEU A 205 10.25 11.91 9.27
N PRO A 206 9.31 11.03 9.65
CA PRO A 206 8.84 10.96 11.02
C PRO A 206 9.94 10.68 12.03
N SER A 207 9.85 11.29 13.21
CA SER A 207 10.82 11.13 14.30
C SER A 207 11.05 9.68 14.78
N TRP A 208 10.10 8.78 14.52
CA TRP A 208 10.22 7.35 14.89
C TRP A 208 11.19 6.57 14.00
N VAL A 209 11.59 7.10 12.85
CA VAL A 209 12.59 6.46 11.95
C VAL A 209 13.96 6.39 12.60
N GLY A 210 14.22 7.25 13.60
CA GLY A 210 15.50 7.35 14.30
C GLY A 210 16.36 8.48 13.76
N ARG A 211 17.54 8.66 14.36
CA ARG A 211 18.47 9.76 14.05
C ARG A 211 19.26 9.53 12.77
N SER A 212 19.62 8.29 12.48
CA SER A 212 20.42 7.94 11.32
C SER A 212 20.08 6.55 10.79
N LEU A 213 19.96 6.41 9.47
CA LEU A 213 19.84 5.13 8.77
C LEU A 213 20.74 5.17 7.53
N ARG A 214 21.40 4.05 7.22
CA ARG A 214 22.19 3.91 6.00
C ARG A 214 21.80 2.62 5.28
N LEU A 215 21.46 2.74 4.01
CA LEU A 215 21.24 1.63 3.10
C LEU A 215 22.28 1.75 1.99
N THR A 216 23.22 0.81 1.95
CA THR A 216 24.29 0.78 0.95
C THR A 216 24.06 -0.30 -0.09
N GLY A 217 24.71 -0.19 -1.24
CA GLY A 217 24.70 -1.28 -2.23
C GLY A 217 23.43 -1.37 -3.06
N VAL A 218 22.61 -0.32 -3.12
CA VAL A 218 21.39 -0.31 -3.94
C VAL A 218 21.79 -0.25 -5.41
N ARG A 219 21.45 -1.27 -6.19
CA ARG A 219 21.80 -1.32 -7.62
C ARG A 219 20.67 -0.78 -8.48
N ALA A 220 20.98 0.19 -9.33
CA ALA A 220 20.08 0.72 -10.35
C ALA A 220 20.88 1.32 -11.51
N PHE A 221 20.43 1.11 -12.74
CA PHE A 221 21.08 1.65 -13.96
C PHE A 221 22.57 1.30 -14.09
N ASP A 222 22.92 0.04 -13.79
CA ASP A 222 24.31 -0.47 -13.79
C ASP A 222 25.27 0.27 -12.84
N ARG A 223 24.71 1.02 -11.88
CA ARG A 223 25.43 1.78 -10.85
C ARG A 223 25.02 1.31 -9.46
N GLN A 224 25.83 1.69 -8.48
CA GLN A 224 25.55 1.50 -7.07
C GLN A 224 25.21 2.83 -6.41
N TRP A 225 24.22 2.81 -5.52
CA TRP A 225 23.72 3.97 -4.81
C TRP A 225 23.70 3.69 -3.31
N ASP A 226 24.05 4.71 -2.55
CA ASP A 226 23.95 4.75 -1.11
C ASP A 226 22.84 5.73 -0.72
N VAL A 227 21.99 5.31 0.23
CA VAL A 227 20.90 6.12 0.78
C VAL A 227 21.20 6.38 2.24
N ARG A 228 21.15 7.64 2.65
CA ARG A 228 21.33 8.05 4.04
C ARG A 228 20.09 8.77 4.53
N VAL A 229 19.78 8.54 5.80
CA VAL A 229 18.86 9.37 6.58
C VAL A 229 19.70 10.07 7.62
N GLU A 230 19.76 11.40 7.58
CA GLU A 230 20.43 12.25 8.56
C GLU A 230 19.51 13.43 8.87
N ASP A 231 19.31 13.75 10.16
CA ASP A 231 18.39 14.80 10.62
C ASP A 231 17.00 14.70 9.96
N ALA A 232 16.48 13.46 9.89
CA ALA A 232 15.21 13.09 9.25
C ALA A 232 15.13 13.35 7.73
N ARG A 233 16.23 13.68 7.06
CA ARG A 233 16.27 13.93 5.61
C ARG A 233 16.84 12.73 4.88
N VAL A 234 16.21 12.34 3.78
CA VAL A 234 16.74 11.29 2.89
C VAL A 234 17.67 11.93 1.86
N THR A 235 18.89 11.43 1.77
CA THR A 235 19.82 11.73 0.68
C THR A 235 20.15 10.47 -0.09
N VAL A 236 20.30 10.60 -1.41
CA VAL A 236 20.66 9.51 -2.31
C VAL A 236 21.89 9.95 -3.09
N GLU A 237 22.96 9.16 -2.99
CA GLU A 237 24.26 9.45 -3.60
C GLU A 237 24.71 8.24 -4.41
N GLU A 238 25.36 8.47 -5.55
CA GLU A 238 26.08 7.40 -6.25
C GLU A 238 27.30 7.00 -5.42
N ALA A 239 27.51 5.69 -5.22
CA ALA A 239 28.51 5.13 -4.31
C ALA A 239 29.92 5.07 -4.93
#